data_AF-A0A7K0HS32-F1
#
_entry.id   AF-A0A7K0HS32-F1
#
_cell.length_a   1.000
_cell.length_b   1.000
_cell.length_c   1.000
_cell.angle_alpha   90.00
_cell.angle_beta   90.00
_cell.angle_gamma   90.00
#
_symmetry.space_group_name_H-M   'P 1'
#
loop_
_entity.id
_entity.type
_entity.pdbx_description
1 polymer ?
#
loop_
_entity_poly.entity_id
_entity_poly.type
_entity_poly.pdbx_seq_one_letter_code
_entity_poly.pdbx_strand_id
1 'polypeptide(L)'
;MKCGFFLIILYLNLFGLSAWGQRSVSDFDRDWRFARFGLQADGSRLPEPDSLEAYEVDDTGWRKLDVPHDWAIEGPFRIDLDGYTGKLPWQGIGWYRKHFEVSSKDKKKRFYL
;
A
#
# COMPACT_ATOMS: atom_id res chain seq x y z
N MET A 1 23.11 44.70 -41.41
CA MET A 1 22.08 43.63 -41.31
C MET A 1 22.78 42.27 -41.43
N LYS A 2 23.16 41.62 -40.32
CA LYS A 2 23.67 40.22 -40.26
C LYS A 2 24.16 39.77 -38.85
N CYS A 3 24.15 40.64 -37.83
CA CYS A 3 24.57 40.27 -36.47
C CYS A 3 23.46 39.69 -35.56
N GLY A 4 22.18 39.83 -35.92
CA GLY A 4 21.07 39.45 -35.02
C GLY A 4 20.60 37.99 -35.13
N PHE A 5 21.00 37.26 -36.17
CA PHE A 5 20.44 35.93 -36.46
C PHE A 5 21.18 34.77 -35.76
N PHE A 6 22.43 34.98 -35.35
CA PHE A 6 23.24 33.95 -34.68
C PHE A 6 22.91 33.79 -33.18
N LEU A 7 22.42 34.85 -32.54
CA LEU A 7 22.10 34.87 -31.10
C LEU A 7 20.78 34.18 -30.75
N ILE A 8 19.86 34.03 -31.71
CA ILE A 8 18.56 33.38 -31.49
C ILE A 8 18.69 31.84 -31.48
N ILE A 9 19.64 31.28 -32.23
CA ILE A 9 19.86 29.82 -32.31
C ILE A 9 20.55 29.29 -31.03
N LEU A 10 21.33 30.12 -30.32
CA LEU A 10 22.00 29.72 -29.09
C LEU A 10 21.04 29.61 -27.89
N TYR A 11 19.96 30.40 -27.86
CA TYR A 11 18.93 30.31 -26.81
C TYR A 11 17.96 29.13 -26.97
N LEU A 12 17.84 28.58 -28.19
CA LEU A 12 16.96 27.44 -28.47
C LEU A 12 17.55 26.08 -28.06
N ASN A 13 18.86 26.00 -27.80
CA ASN A 13 19.54 24.75 -27.44
C ASN A 13 19.66 24.48 -25.93
N LEU A 14 19.32 25.45 -25.07
CA LEU A 14 19.43 25.31 -23.61
C LEU A 14 18.18 24.71 -22.93
N PHE A 15 17.13 24.40 -23.69
CA PHE A 15 15.90 23.78 -23.16
C PHE A 15 15.76 22.29 -23.51
N GLY A 16 16.71 21.72 -24.26
CA GLY A 16 16.75 20.29 -24.50
C GLY A 16 17.47 19.59 -23.34
N LEU A 17 16.88 18.51 -22.83
CA LEU A 17 17.41 17.57 -21.82
C LEU A 17 17.04 17.87 -20.36
N SER A 18 15.74 17.80 -20.05
CA SER A 18 15.28 17.25 -18.76
C SER A 18 13.93 16.55 -18.92
N ALA A 19 13.81 15.63 -19.88
CA ALA A 19 12.70 14.66 -19.88
C ALA A 19 13.13 13.40 -19.12
N TRP A 20 13.59 13.57 -17.88
CA TRP A 20 13.65 12.44 -16.97
C TRP A 20 12.20 12.16 -16.61
N GLY A 21 11.69 10.96 -16.91
CA GLY A 21 10.37 10.55 -16.43
C GLY A 21 10.38 10.59 -14.91
N GLN A 22 9.92 11.71 -14.34
CA GLN A 22 10.07 11.97 -12.92
C GLN A 22 9.12 11.04 -12.18
N ARG A 23 9.68 9.97 -11.59
CA ARG A 23 8.95 9.08 -10.70
C ARG A 23 8.50 9.91 -9.50
N SER A 24 7.19 10.00 -9.30
CA SER A 24 6.64 10.44 -8.02
C SER A 24 6.55 9.21 -7.11
N VAL A 25 7.03 9.35 -5.89
CA VAL A 25 6.88 8.36 -4.82
C VAL A 25 6.09 9.04 -3.72
N SER A 26 5.07 8.36 -3.23
CA SER A 26 4.24 8.85 -2.13
C SER A 26 4.10 7.73 -1.11
N ASP A 27 4.11 8.12 0.16
CA ASP A 27 3.75 7.24 1.26
C ASP A 27 2.34 6.68 1.03
N PHE A 28 2.21 5.35 1.15
CA PHE A 28 0.94 4.64 0.99
C PHE A 28 0.54 3.86 2.24
N ASP A 29 1.11 4.23 3.38
CA ASP A 29 1.06 3.46 4.62
C ASP A 29 -0.23 3.71 5.41
N ARG A 30 -0.89 4.84 5.19
CA ARG A 30 -2.06 5.25 5.98
C ARG A 30 -3.38 4.64 5.53
N ASP A 31 -4.39 4.62 6.41
CA ASP A 31 -5.80 4.36 6.06
C ASP A 31 -6.08 2.96 5.46
N TRP A 32 -5.38 1.94 5.95
CA TRP A 32 -5.70 0.55 5.64
C TRP A 32 -6.83 0.03 6.53
N ARG A 33 -7.54 -0.99 6.03
CA ARG A 33 -8.49 -1.80 6.77
C ARG A 33 -7.93 -3.19 6.95
N PHE A 34 -8.06 -3.74 8.15
CA PHE A 34 -7.52 -5.03 8.53
C PHE A 34 -8.60 -5.93 9.11
N ALA A 35 -8.64 -7.17 8.64
CA ALA A 35 -9.39 -8.26 9.25
C ALA A 35 -8.53 -9.50 9.39
N ARG A 36 -8.79 -10.25 10.47
CA ARG A 36 -8.11 -11.50 10.77
C ARG A 36 -9.11 -12.65 10.79
N PHE A 37 -8.77 -13.74 10.13
CA PHE A 37 -9.51 -15.00 10.08
C PHE A 37 -8.61 -16.17 10.48
N GLY A 38 -9.18 -17.36 10.56
CA GLY A 38 -8.52 -18.55 11.10
C GLY A 38 -8.39 -18.48 12.62
N LEU A 39 -7.24 -18.94 13.14
CA LEU A 39 -6.95 -18.94 14.57
C LEU A 39 -6.75 -17.50 15.08
N GLN A 40 -7.48 -17.14 16.13
CA GLN A 40 -7.46 -15.82 16.74
C GLN A 40 -6.52 -15.76 17.95
N ALA A 41 -6.27 -14.54 18.43
CA ALA A 41 -5.39 -14.28 19.56
C ALA A 41 -5.87 -14.92 20.87
N ASP A 42 -7.19 -14.98 21.07
CA ASP A 42 -7.85 -15.63 22.21
C ASP A 42 -7.98 -17.16 22.06
N GLY A 43 -7.48 -17.73 20.96
CA GLY A 43 -7.58 -19.17 20.67
C GLY A 43 -8.88 -19.59 19.97
N SER A 44 -9.84 -18.68 19.79
CA SER A 44 -11.03 -18.94 18.97
C SER A 44 -10.67 -19.09 17.49
N ARG A 45 -11.63 -19.57 16.67
CA ARG A 45 -11.46 -19.63 15.21
C ARG A 45 -12.60 -18.89 14.53
N LEU A 46 -12.24 -18.03 13.59
CA LEU A 46 -13.17 -17.35 12.69
C LEU A 46 -12.96 -17.93 11.28
N PRO A 47 -13.98 -18.51 10.62
CA PRO A 47 -13.81 -18.97 9.25
C PRO A 47 -13.50 -17.80 8.33
N GLU A 48 -12.62 -18.02 7.37
CA GLU A 48 -12.36 -17.06 6.29
C GLU A 48 -13.52 -17.15 5.27
N PRO A 49 -14.24 -16.04 5.00
CA PRO A 49 -15.21 -15.98 3.92
C PRO A 49 -14.58 -16.20 2.54
N ASP A 50 -15.36 -16.76 1.62
CA ASP A 50 -14.95 -16.82 0.22
C ASP A 50 -14.95 -15.42 -0.43
N SER A 51 -14.13 -15.24 -1.45
CA SER A 51 -14.13 -14.05 -2.34
C SER A 51 -13.85 -12.72 -1.64
N LEU A 52 -13.00 -12.69 -0.60
CA LEU A 52 -12.59 -11.47 0.08
C LEU A 52 -11.79 -10.49 -0.78
N GLU A 53 -11.26 -10.95 -1.92
CA GLU A 53 -10.61 -10.13 -2.94
C GLU A 53 -11.59 -9.29 -3.77
N ALA A 54 -12.89 -9.60 -3.73
CA ALA A 54 -13.89 -8.89 -4.51
C ALA A 54 -14.03 -7.42 -4.06
N TYR A 55 -14.26 -6.53 -5.03
CA TYR A 55 -14.37 -5.09 -4.76
C TYR A 55 -15.52 -4.77 -3.80
N GLU A 56 -16.66 -5.44 -3.97
CA GLU A 56 -17.93 -5.22 -3.25
C GLU A 56 -17.97 -5.77 -1.82
N VAL A 57 -16.87 -6.31 -1.30
CA VAL A 57 -16.81 -6.81 0.09
C VAL A 57 -17.11 -5.66 1.05
N ASP A 58 -18.09 -5.87 1.93
CA ASP A 58 -18.37 -4.97 3.04
C ASP A 58 -17.27 -5.10 4.11
N ASP A 59 -16.40 -4.11 4.15
CA ASP A 59 -15.29 -3.99 5.10
C ASP A 59 -15.56 -2.91 6.16
N THR A 60 -16.80 -2.48 6.36
CA THR A 60 -17.16 -1.44 7.34
C THR A 60 -16.83 -1.84 8.77
N GLY A 61 -16.88 -3.14 9.08
CA GLY A 61 -16.49 -3.71 10.37
C GLY A 61 -14.99 -3.97 10.54
N TRP A 62 -14.17 -3.76 9.50
CA TRP A 62 -12.73 -4.03 9.58
C TRP A 62 -12.02 -2.92 10.35
N ARG A 63 -10.94 -3.29 11.06
CA ARG A 63 -10.16 -2.34 11.85
C ARG A 63 -9.43 -1.37 10.93
N LYS A 64 -9.53 -0.07 11.17
CA LYS A 64 -8.69 0.94 10.51
C LYS A 64 -7.32 1.02 11.18
N LEU A 65 -6.25 1.03 10.39
CA LEU A 65 -4.87 1.15 10.85
C LEU A 65 -3.94 1.67 9.75
N ASP A 66 -2.71 1.98 10.13
CA ASP A 66 -1.61 2.31 9.22
C ASP A 66 -0.58 1.16 9.22
N VAL A 67 0.13 0.95 8.11
CA VAL A 67 1.23 -0.03 7.99
C VAL A 67 2.60 0.67 8.21
N PRO A 68 3.70 -0.06 8.51
CA PRO A 68 3.81 -1.49 8.76
C PRO A 68 3.03 -1.93 10.00
N HIS A 69 2.36 -3.07 9.90
CA HIS A 69 1.55 -3.63 10.99
C HIS A 69 1.89 -5.12 11.21
N ASP A 70 2.19 -5.46 12.46
CA ASP A 70 2.35 -6.84 12.93
C ASP A 70 1.18 -7.16 13.86
N TRP A 71 0.26 -8.04 13.44
CA TRP A 71 -0.90 -8.39 14.27
C TRP A 71 -0.55 -9.34 15.41
N ALA A 72 0.57 -10.06 15.33
CA ALA A 72 0.90 -11.10 16.29
C ALA A 72 1.27 -10.48 17.64
N ILE A 73 1.99 -9.35 17.60
CA ILE A 73 2.49 -8.64 18.79
C ILE A 73 1.37 -8.03 19.64
N GLU A 74 0.18 -7.83 19.06
CA GLU A 74 -0.97 -7.25 19.76
C GLU A 74 -1.69 -8.26 20.66
N GLY A 75 -1.47 -9.56 20.44
CA GLY A 75 -2.10 -10.63 21.21
C GLY A 75 -1.28 -11.07 22.43
N PRO A 76 -1.91 -11.75 23.41
CA PRO A 76 -1.19 -12.28 24.55
C PRO A 76 -0.27 -13.44 24.15
N PHE A 77 0.81 -13.65 24.90
CA PHE A 77 1.57 -14.89 24.80
C PHE A 77 0.67 -16.09 25.13
N ARG A 78 0.80 -17.14 24.32
CA ARG A 78 0.01 -18.37 24.44
C ARG A 78 0.92 -19.58 24.55
N ILE A 79 0.88 -20.21 25.72
CA ILE A 79 1.78 -21.32 26.07
C ILE A 79 1.60 -22.54 25.16
N ASP A 80 0.39 -22.71 24.64
CA ASP A 80 -0.03 -23.82 23.80
C ASP A 80 0.41 -23.67 22.33
N LEU A 81 0.88 -22.48 21.91
CA LEU A 81 1.47 -22.28 20.58
C LEU A 81 2.90 -22.79 20.52
N ASP A 82 3.47 -22.89 19.31
CA ASP A 82 4.87 -23.28 19.14
C ASP A 82 5.83 -22.23 19.76
N GLY A 83 6.90 -22.71 20.41
CA GLY A 83 7.87 -21.87 21.11
C GLY A 83 8.86 -21.15 20.20
N TYR A 84 9.10 -21.65 18.99
CA TYR A 84 10.12 -21.08 18.09
C TYR A 84 9.75 -19.71 17.52
N THR A 85 8.51 -19.26 17.70
CA THR A 85 7.98 -17.96 17.23
C THR A 85 7.59 -17.04 18.38
N GLY A 86 8.24 -17.20 19.54
CA GLY A 86 8.00 -16.36 20.71
C GLY A 86 6.62 -16.53 21.34
N LYS A 87 5.92 -17.66 21.11
CA LYS A 87 4.59 -17.96 21.69
C LYS A 87 3.51 -16.90 21.41
N LEU A 88 3.70 -16.05 20.41
CA LEU A 88 2.69 -15.07 20.00
C LEU A 88 1.65 -15.69 19.07
N PRO A 89 0.41 -15.20 19.04
CA PRO A 89 -0.63 -15.69 18.16
C PRO A 89 -0.45 -15.13 16.74
N TRP A 90 0.60 -15.58 16.06
CA TRP A 90 0.91 -15.19 14.69
C TRP A 90 0.07 -15.94 13.65
N GLN A 91 -0.33 -17.18 13.95
CA GLN A 91 -1.10 -18.02 13.03
C GLN A 91 -2.48 -17.43 12.72
N GLY A 92 -2.91 -17.58 11.48
CA GLY A 92 -4.19 -17.09 10.98
C GLY A 92 -4.04 -16.59 9.56
N ILE A 93 -5.11 -16.00 9.04
CA ILE A 93 -5.12 -15.29 7.76
C ILE A 93 -5.40 -13.82 8.04
N GLY A 94 -4.58 -12.91 7.52
CA GLY A 94 -4.81 -11.48 7.65
C GLY A 94 -5.04 -10.84 6.29
N TRP A 95 -6.12 -10.09 6.19
CA TRP A 95 -6.46 -9.32 5.00
C TRP A 95 -6.24 -7.84 5.25
N TYR A 96 -5.61 -7.19 4.27
CA TYR A 96 -5.43 -5.74 4.23
C TYR A 96 -6.17 -5.19 3.01
N ARG A 97 -7.08 -4.24 3.22
CA ARG A 97 -7.84 -3.57 2.16
C ARG A 97 -7.63 -2.07 2.24
N LYS A 98 -7.41 -1.43 1.10
CA LYS A 98 -7.30 0.02 1.00
C LYS A 98 -8.12 0.52 -0.18
N HIS A 99 -8.95 1.52 0.09
CA HIS A 99 -9.69 2.26 -0.92
C HIS A 99 -8.91 3.53 -1.24
N PHE A 100 -8.67 3.78 -2.52
CA PHE A 100 -8.02 5.00 -2.97
C PHE A 100 -8.54 5.40 -4.34
N GLU A 101 -8.47 6.69 -4.62
CA GLU A 101 -8.91 7.25 -5.89
C GLU A 101 -7.71 7.61 -6.76
N VAL A 102 -7.84 7.34 -8.06
CA VAL A 102 -6.87 7.79 -9.06
C VAL A 102 -7.47 8.98 -9.81
N SER A 103 -6.80 10.13 -9.75
CA SER A 103 -7.29 11.35 -10.38
C SER A 103 -7.37 11.19 -11.90
N SER A 104 -8.40 11.76 -12.52
CA SER A 104 -8.52 11.84 -13.98
C SER A 104 -7.36 12.60 -14.65
N LYS A 105 -6.65 13.43 -13.88
CA LYS A 105 -5.43 14.13 -14.32
C LYS A 105 -4.26 13.17 -14.57
N ASP A 106 -4.28 11.99 -13.97
CA ASP A 106 -3.23 10.99 -14.09
C ASP A 106 -3.51 9.93 -15.17
N LYS A 107 -4.49 10.18 -16.04
CA LYS A 107 -4.73 9.35 -17.22
C LYS A 107 -3.43 9.13 -18.01
N LYS A 108 -3.23 7.89 -18.45
CA LYS A 108 -2.04 7.41 -19.20
C LYS A 108 -0.73 7.37 -18.41
N LYS A 109 -0.73 7.67 -17.10
CA LYS A 109 0.42 7.39 -16.22
C LYS A 109 0.46 5.90 -15.87
N ARG A 110 1.64 5.43 -15.45
CA ARG A 110 1.83 4.08 -14.90
C ARG A 110 1.97 4.19 -13.37
N PHE A 111 1.30 3.28 -12.66
CA PHE A 111 1.33 3.20 -11.21
C PHE A 111 2.01 1.92 -10.77
N TYR A 112 2.69 1.99 -9.63
CA TYR A 112 3.35 0.88 -8.97
C TYR A 112 3.04 0.96 -7.48
N LEU A 113 2.71 -0.18 -6.90
CA LEU A 113 2.66 -0.38 -5.45
C LEU A 113 3.89 -1.22 -5.07
#